data_AF-A0A919PJ91-F1
#
_entry.id   AF-A0A919PJ91-F1
#
_cell.length_a   1.000
_cell.length_b   1.000
_cell.length_c   1.000
_cell.angle_alpha   90.00
_cell.angle_beta   90.00
_cell.angle_gamma   90.00
#
_symmetry.space_group_name_H-M   'P 1'
#
loop_
_entity.id
_entity.type
_entity.pdbx_description
1 polymer ?
#
loop_
_entity_poly.entity_id
_entity_poly.type
_entity_poly.pdbx_seq_one_letter_code
_entity_poly.pdbx_strand_id
1 'polypeptide(L)'
;MINVGAAVDGLAVVSVLAGIALTLRARPQPAEAGGSPGPWLGAVVAAIYCNQLLFTVYVLRVHDGDPAFIARYLPPGWFDLADGDVMRAVAAAFPAPELLAASVLRVQAVLELPFVILAYLCVCRWLDPARARILTTPAVLWAACVAYSVVFGLVEWGLRNPYTTDDLILRGLSCVGTALLAGRWRQPAEPRGSAVDLLLAVGSAGALGVLVLVVYDTALLYNLGHVPRLLPVAVAAGAVLAVTRLLARRRTETPREAGPGVRTVSTGLAWFATLFFVPALPIRYALDLGTMWLTVAGAAVVAGTAVVLTVRDVTLGWTRRAVGRWLAQVSVAAVAGLAAASAALLPPPTYPEVRILLAAALFLTTATATCAATDAVLRREP
;
A
#
# COMPACT_ATOMS: atom_id res chain seq x y z
N MET A 1 8.31 14.98 28.55
CA MET A 1 8.00 13.72 27.85
C MET A 1 7.28 14.07 26.56
N ILE A 2 7.67 13.51 25.42
CA ILE A 2 6.96 13.75 24.15
C ILE A 2 5.64 12.99 24.21
N ASN A 3 4.52 13.67 23.98
CA ASN A 3 3.23 13.02 23.80
C ASN A 3 3.22 12.42 22.38
N VAL A 4 3.37 11.10 22.29
CA VAL A 4 3.46 10.36 21.02
C VAL A 4 2.23 10.63 20.15
N GLY A 5 1.02 10.64 20.72
CA GLY A 5 -0.21 10.91 19.98
C GLY A 5 -0.23 12.29 19.35
N ALA A 6 0.14 13.33 20.11
CA ALA A 6 0.22 14.70 19.59
C ALA A 6 1.30 14.84 18.49
N ALA A 7 2.42 14.12 18.61
CA ALA A 7 3.47 14.11 17.59
C ALA A 7 3.01 13.40 16.30
N VAL A 8 2.28 12.29 16.43
CA VAL A 8 1.68 11.57 15.29
C VAL A 8 0.63 12.44 14.59
N ASP A 9 -0.22 13.15 15.34
CA ASP A 9 -1.19 14.11 14.78
C ASP A 9 -0.51 15.23 14.00
N GLY A 10 0.53 15.85 14.60
CA GLY A 10 1.31 16.88 13.93
C GLY A 10 1.96 16.38 12.63
N LEU A 11 2.50 15.15 12.66
CA LEU A 11 3.09 14.52 11.48
C LEU A 11 2.02 14.21 10.40
N ALA A 12 0.83 13.74 10.78
CA ALA A 12 -0.26 13.50 9.85
C ALA A 12 -0.67 14.81 9.14
N VAL A 13 -0.84 15.91 9.88
CA VAL A 13 -1.16 17.23 9.29
C VAL A 13 -0.05 17.70 8.35
N VAL A 14 1.20 17.68 8.81
CA VAL A 14 2.35 18.14 8.01
C VAL A 14 2.52 17.29 6.75
N SER A 15 2.39 15.97 6.85
CA SER A 15 2.53 15.06 5.70
C SER A 15 1.40 15.21 4.69
N VAL A 16 0.16 15.52 5.11
CA VAL A 16 -0.94 15.85 4.20
C VAL A 16 -0.64 17.14 3.43
N LEU A 17 -0.27 18.22 4.14
CA LEU A 17 0.02 19.51 3.52
C LEU A 17 1.23 19.42 2.58
N ALA A 18 2.31 18.78 3.02
CA ALA A 18 3.51 18.58 2.21
C ALA A 18 3.22 17.64 1.03
N GLY A 19 2.50 16.54 1.24
CA GLY A 19 2.12 15.60 0.20
C GLY A 19 1.35 16.26 -0.94
N ILE A 20 0.35 17.09 -0.61
CA ILE A 20 -0.42 17.86 -1.59
C ILE A 20 0.49 18.88 -2.28
N ALA A 21 1.21 19.72 -1.52
CA ALA A 21 2.01 20.80 -2.09
C ALA A 21 3.13 20.29 -3.01
N LEU A 22 3.85 19.24 -2.60
CA LEU A 22 4.94 18.66 -3.38
C LEU A 22 4.42 17.95 -4.62
N THR A 23 3.35 17.16 -4.50
CA THR A 23 2.75 16.44 -5.64
C THR A 23 2.24 17.41 -6.71
N LEU A 24 1.59 18.51 -6.32
CA LEU A 24 1.06 19.49 -7.26
C LEU A 24 2.16 20.32 -7.96
N ARG A 25 3.32 20.49 -7.32
CA ARG A 25 4.48 21.21 -7.89
C ARG A 25 5.38 20.31 -8.72
N ALA A 26 5.36 19.01 -8.45
CA ALA A 26 6.21 18.06 -9.12
C ALA A 26 5.83 17.89 -10.59
N ARG A 27 6.85 17.79 -11.44
CA ARG A 27 6.67 17.44 -12.84
C ARG A 27 7.01 15.95 -13.02
N PRO A 28 6.26 15.21 -13.84
CA PRO A 28 6.60 13.83 -14.14
C PRO A 28 8.02 13.75 -14.69
N GLN A 29 8.82 12.82 -14.18
CA GLN A 29 10.12 12.52 -14.76
C GLN A 29 9.95 12.00 -16.21
N PRO A 30 10.95 12.20 -17.08
CA PRO A 30 10.93 11.63 -18.43
C PRO A 30 10.77 10.12 -18.36
N ALA A 31 9.98 9.59 -19.29
CA ALA A 31 9.82 8.14 -19.41
C ALA A 31 11.09 7.55 -19.98
N GLU A 32 11.65 6.55 -19.29
CA GLU A 32 12.81 5.82 -19.77
C GLU A 32 12.66 4.34 -19.41
N ALA A 33 13.30 3.48 -20.19
CA ALA A 33 13.39 2.06 -19.90
C ALA A 33 14.22 1.86 -18.63
N GLY A 34 13.55 1.67 -17.50
CA GLY A 34 14.17 1.42 -16.20
C GLY A 34 13.69 0.12 -15.55
N GLY A 35 14.33 -0.24 -14.44
CA GLY A 35 13.92 -1.36 -13.61
C GLY A 35 12.51 -1.15 -13.03
N SER A 36 11.72 -2.22 -12.93
CA SER A 36 10.39 -2.16 -12.33
C SER A 36 10.44 -2.43 -10.81
N PRO A 37 9.56 -1.84 -10.00
CA PRO A 37 9.54 -2.08 -8.55
C PRO A 37 9.12 -3.52 -8.18
N GLY A 38 8.45 -4.25 -9.08
CA GLY A 38 7.90 -5.58 -8.77
C GLY A 38 8.95 -6.65 -8.37
N PRO A 39 9.99 -6.89 -9.17
CA PRO A 39 11.06 -7.82 -8.81
C PRO A 39 11.78 -7.46 -7.50
N TRP A 40 12.01 -6.16 -7.27
CA TRP A 40 12.60 -5.68 -6.01
C TRP A 40 11.67 -5.91 -4.83
N LEU A 41 10.37 -5.70 -4.99
CA LEU A 41 9.38 -6.05 -3.96
C LEU A 41 9.44 -7.54 -3.63
N GLY A 42 9.50 -8.41 -4.65
CA GLY A 42 9.66 -9.84 -4.45
C GLY A 42 10.94 -10.21 -3.68
N ALA A 43 12.06 -9.55 -4.00
CA ALA A 43 13.32 -9.75 -3.29
C ALA A 43 13.24 -9.29 -1.82
N VAL A 44 12.61 -8.15 -1.54
CA VAL A 44 12.41 -7.66 -0.17
C VAL A 44 11.48 -8.58 0.62
N VAL A 45 10.38 -9.07 0.01
CA VAL A 45 9.49 -10.05 0.64
C VAL A 45 10.24 -11.34 0.96
N ALA A 46 11.06 -11.84 0.04
CA ALA A 46 11.90 -13.02 0.30
C ALA A 46 12.88 -12.76 1.46
N ALA A 47 13.53 -11.60 1.51
CA ALA A 47 14.41 -11.22 2.61
C ALA A 47 13.69 -11.14 3.96
N ILE A 48 12.45 -10.63 3.99
CA ILE A 48 11.60 -10.59 5.19
C ILE A 48 11.30 -12.01 5.68
N TYR A 49 10.88 -12.93 4.81
CA TYR A 49 10.63 -14.32 5.22
C TYR A 49 11.90 -15.06 5.62
N CYS A 50 13.02 -14.81 4.95
CA CYS A 50 14.32 -15.34 5.38
C CYS A 50 14.66 -14.87 6.80
N ASN A 51 14.50 -13.57 7.10
CA ASN A 51 14.68 -13.07 8.46
C ASN A 51 13.76 -13.78 9.45
N GLN A 52 12.50 -14.00 9.07
CA GLN A 52 11.53 -14.66 9.93
C GLN A 52 11.88 -16.11 10.26
N LEU A 53 12.41 -16.84 9.29
CA LEU A 53 12.95 -18.20 9.51
C LEU A 53 14.13 -18.16 10.49
N LEU A 54 15.08 -17.23 10.28
CA LEU A 54 16.24 -17.07 11.15
C LEU A 54 15.85 -16.65 12.58
N PHE A 55 14.86 -15.78 12.73
CA PHE A 55 14.29 -15.42 14.02
C PHE A 55 13.67 -16.63 14.72
N THR A 56 12.90 -17.43 13.99
CA THR A 56 12.27 -18.63 14.55
C THR A 56 13.33 -19.61 15.05
N VAL A 57 14.40 -19.83 14.26
CA VAL A 57 15.56 -20.64 14.68
C VAL A 57 16.22 -20.06 15.94
N TYR A 58 16.43 -18.74 16.00
CA TYR A 58 17.01 -18.09 17.17
C TYR A 58 16.20 -18.35 18.44
N VAL A 59 14.89 -18.14 18.39
CA VAL A 59 14.03 -18.32 19.58
C VAL A 59 13.97 -19.79 19.98
N LEU A 60 13.85 -20.72 19.03
CA LEU A 60 13.86 -22.16 19.32
C LEU A 60 15.18 -22.66 19.93
N ARG A 61 16.32 -22.07 19.55
CA ARG A 61 17.66 -22.55 19.96
C ARG A 61 18.23 -21.84 21.18
N VAL A 62 17.89 -20.57 21.38
CA VAL A 62 18.51 -19.71 22.42
C VAL A 62 17.53 -19.43 23.56
N HIS A 63 16.22 -19.45 23.28
CA HIS A 63 15.16 -19.15 24.26
C HIS A 63 14.17 -20.30 24.42
N ASP A 64 14.55 -21.52 24.02
CA ASP A 64 13.73 -22.73 24.13
C ASP A 64 12.31 -22.60 23.55
N GLY A 65 12.14 -21.76 22.53
CA GLY A 65 10.86 -21.48 21.89
C GLY A 65 10.00 -20.42 22.59
N ASP A 66 10.49 -19.79 23.66
CA ASP A 66 9.77 -18.74 24.40
C ASP A 66 10.16 -17.33 23.93
N PRO A 67 9.28 -16.59 23.23
CA PRO A 67 9.55 -15.21 22.83
C PRO A 67 9.33 -14.18 23.96
N ALA A 68 8.98 -14.57 25.19
CA ALA A 68 8.62 -13.64 26.27
C ALA A 68 9.70 -12.60 26.60
N PHE A 69 10.98 -12.91 26.35
CA PHE A 69 12.08 -11.96 26.56
C PHE A 69 11.91 -10.67 25.75
N ILE A 70 11.26 -10.74 24.58
CA ILE A 70 10.97 -9.59 23.70
C ILE A 70 9.49 -9.27 23.62
N ALA A 71 8.60 -10.27 23.63
CA ALA A 71 7.16 -10.08 23.49
C ALA A 71 6.55 -9.19 24.58
N ARG A 72 7.13 -9.18 25.78
CA ARG A 72 6.68 -8.34 26.90
C ARG A 72 6.71 -6.83 26.64
N TYR A 73 7.42 -6.37 25.61
CA TYR A 73 7.49 -4.95 25.22
C TYR A 73 6.46 -4.56 24.16
N LEU A 74 5.72 -5.54 23.61
CA LEU A 74 4.84 -5.35 22.47
C LEU A 74 3.38 -5.70 22.83
N PRO A 75 2.40 -5.14 22.09
CA PRO A 75 1.01 -5.55 22.25
C PRO A 75 0.80 -7.05 21.95
N PRO A 76 -0.30 -7.65 22.43
CA PRO A 76 -0.65 -9.02 22.08
C PRO A 76 -0.76 -9.26 20.57
N GLY A 77 -0.52 -10.51 20.14
CA GLY A 77 -0.65 -10.92 18.72
C GLY A 77 0.66 -10.93 17.93
N TRP A 78 1.81 -10.82 18.61
CA TRP A 78 3.14 -10.98 18.02
C TRP A 78 3.77 -12.33 18.41
N PHE A 79 4.70 -12.79 17.56
CA PHE A 79 5.58 -13.95 17.81
C PHE A 79 4.91 -15.33 17.90
N ASP A 80 3.87 -15.59 17.12
CA ASP A 80 3.38 -16.96 16.92
C ASP A 80 4.36 -17.76 16.06
N LEU A 81 5.27 -18.50 16.71
CA LEU A 81 6.37 -19.21 16.05
C LEU A 81 5.88 -20.42 15.25
N ALA A 82 6.57 -20.73 14.15
CA ALA A 82 6.42 -22.03 13.53
C ALA A 82 7.25 -23.07 14.31
N ASP A 83 6.60 -24.02 14.98
CA ASP A 83 7.29 -25.02 15.83
C ASP A 83 7.03 -26.48 15.39
N GLY A 84 6.84 -26.71 14.09
CA GLY A 84 6.72 -28.06 13.52
C GLY A 84 8.07 -28.77 13.38
N ASP A 85 8.03 -30.10 13.19
CA ASP A 85 9.22 -30.97 13.07
C ASP A 85 10.26 -30.46 12.07
N VAL A 86 9.81 -29.95 10.92
CA VAL A 86 10.69 -29.38 9.88
C VAL A 86 11.44 -28.16 10.42
N MET A 87 10.76 -27.26 11.13
CA MET A 87 11.40 -26.07 11.68
C MET A 87 12.39 -26.44 12.78
N ARG A 88 12.03 -27.39 13.64
CA ARG A 88 12.94 -27.91 14.67
C ARG A 88 14.18 -28.56 14.06
N ALA A 89 14.03 -29.30 12.97
CA ALA A 89 15.16 -29.89 12.24
C ALA A 89 16.08 -28.81 11.63
N VAL A 90 15.50 -27.78 11.00
CA VAL A 90 16.27 -26.62 10.49
C VAL A 90 17.00 -25.91 11.62
N ALA A 91 16.33 -25.69 12.76
CA ALA A 91 16.91 -25.03 13.91
C ALA A 91 18.07 -25.83 14.52
N ALA A 92 17.92 -27.15 14.63
CA ALA A 92 18.96 -28.05 15.14
C ALA A 92 20.22 -28.08 14.24
N ALA A 93 20.06 -27.86 12.94
CA ALA A 93 21.17 -27.83 11.99
C ALA A 93 21.95 -26.49 11.98
N PHE A 94 21.46 -25.45 12.66
CA PHE A 94 22.09 -24.13 12.64
C PHE A 94 23.26 -24.06 13.65
N PRO A 95 24.51 -23.82 13.20
CA PRO A 95 25.71 -24.05 14.03
C PRO A 95 25.99 -22.97 15.07
N ALA A 96 25.52 -21.74 14.86
CA ALA A 96 25.79 -20.58 15.72
C ALA A 96 24.51 -19.74 15.90
N PRO A 97 23.49 -20.26 16.60
CA PRO A 97 22.20 -19.61 16.71
C PRO A 97 22.28 -18.25 17.42
N GLU A 98 23.25 -18.01 18.29
CA GLU A 98 23.41 -16.75 19.02
C GLU A 98 23.69 -15.55 18.08
N LEU A 99 24.33 -15.79 16.93
CA LEU A 99 24.57 -14.76 15.91
C LEU A 99 23.26 -14.27 15.27
N LEU A 100 22.19 -15.06 15.36
CA LEU A 100 20.87 -14.72 14.84
C LEU A 100 20.11 -13.73 15.73
N ALA A 101 20.66 -13.30 16.86
CA ALA A 101 20.04 -12.25 17.68
C ALA A 101 19.68 -11.01 16.83
N ALA A 102 20.48 -10.68 15.81
CA ALA A 102 20.23 -9.57 14.89
C ALA A 102 18.90 -9.67 14.13
N SER A 103 18.34 -10.87 13.97
CA SER A 103 17.05 -11.09 13.31
C SER A 103 15.85 -10.58 14.14
N VAL A 104 16.05 -10.34 15.44
CA VAL A 104 15.03 -9.81 16.37
C VAL A 104 14.89 -8.31 16.13
N LEU A 105 13.77 -7.91 15.52
CA LEU A 105 13.30 -6.53 15.25
C LEU A 105 14.19 -5.69 14.29
N ARG A 106 15.52 -5.78 14.41
CA ARG A 106 16.51 -4.95 13.71
C ARG A 106 16.51 -5.09 12.19
N VAL A 107 16.58 -6.31 11.68
CA VAL A 107 16.53 -6.54 10.22
C VAL A 107 15.20 -6.06 9.65
N GLN A 108 14.11 -6.24 10.38
CA GLN A 108 12.81 -5.76 9.95
C GLN A 108 12.71 -4.23 9.94
N ALA A 109 13.33 -3.54 10.90
CA ALA A 109 13.44 -2.08 10.90
C ALA A 109 14.09 -1.53 9.63
N VAL A 110 14.96 -2.32 8.96
CA VAL A 110 15.52 -2.01 7.65
C VAL A 110 14.57 -2.35 6.51
N LEU A 111 13.96 -3.53 6.51
CA LEU A 111 13.24 -4.07 5.35
C LEU A 111 11.80 -3.57 5.18
N GLU A 112 11.15 -3.11 6.25
CA GLU A 112 9.75 -2.71 6.20
C GLU A 112 9.53 -1.46 5.33
N LEU A 113 10.40 -0.45 5.43
CA LEU A 113 10.26 0.75 4.62
C LEU A 113 10.33 0.48 3.10
N PRO A 114 11.36 -0.19 2.55
CA PRO A 114 11.40 -0.50 1.13
C PRO A 114 10.22 -1.38 0.73
N PHE A 115 9.78 -2.32 1.57
CA PHE A 115 8.59 -3.13 1.31
C PHE A 115 7.34 -2.29 1.04
N VAL A 116 7.01 -1.36 1.94
CA VAL A 116 5.82 -0.51 1.80
C VAL A 116 5.93 0.44 0.61
N ILE A 117 7.09 1.11 0.45
CA ILE A 117 7.31 2.04 -0.67
C ILE A 117 7.21 1.32 -2.02
N LEU A 118 7.85 0.16 -2.15
CA LEU A 118 7.80 -0.67 -3.36
C LEU A 118 6.39 -1.14 -3.70
N ALA A 119 5.64 -1.61 -2.71
CA ALA A 119 4.25 -2.03 -2.88
C ALA A 119 3.39 -0.86 -3.38
N TYR A 120 3.52 0.32 -2.78
CA TYR A 120 2.78 1.51 -3.16
C TYR A 120 3.11 1.95 -4.59
N LEU A 121 4.41 2.00 -4.94
CA LEU A 121 4.86 2.34 -6.30
C LEU A 121 4.37 1.33 -7.34
N CYS A 122 4.27 0.03 -7.00
CA CYS A 122 3.67 -0.97 -7.88
C CYS A 122 2.20 -0.63 -8.20
N VAL A 123 1.40 -0.33 -7.18
CA VAL A 123 -0.02 0.03 -7.33
C VAL A 123 -0.18 1.28 -8.16
N CYS A 124 0.51 2.37 -7.82
CA CYS A 124 0.42 3.63 -8.57
C CYS A 124 0.81 3.46 -10.03
N ARG A 125 1.83 2.64 -10.32
CA ARG A 125 2.24 2.34 -11.69
C ARG A 125 1.17 1.59 -12.47
N TRP A 126 0.43 0.68 -11.84
CA TRP A 126 -0.64 -0.05 -12.51
C TRP A 126 -1.85 0.85 -12.82
N LEU A 127 -2.09 1.86 -11.98
CA LEU A 127 -3.17 2.82 -12.15
C LEU A 127 -2.84 3.89 -13.20
N ASP A 128 -1.68 4.53 -13.07
CA ASP A 128 -1.23 5.59 -13.96
C ASP A 128 0.30 5.72 -13.90
N PRO A 129 1.01 5.22 -14.93
CA PRO A 129 2.46 5.35 -15.02
C PRO A 129 2.96 6.80 -15.00
N ALA A 130 2.20 7.76 -15.54
CA ALA A 130 2.63 9.16 -15.57
C ALA A 130 2.61 9.79 -14.18
N ARG A 131 1.55 9.54 -13.41
CA ARG A 131 1.48 9.98 -12.01
C ARG A 131 2.42 9.20 -11.10
N ALA A 132 2.67 7.91 -11.37
CA ALA A 132 3.68 7.15 -10.65
C ALA A 132 5.09 7.76 -10.76
N ARG A 133 5.43 8.40 -11.90
CA ARG A 133 6.70 9.13 -12.07
C ARG A 133 6.80 10.41 -11.25
N ILE A 134 5.68 10.97 -10.78
CA ILE A 134 5.69 12.08 -9.82
C ILE A 134 6.20 11.58 -8.47
N LEU A 135 5.79 10.38 -8.06
CA LEU A 135 6.16 9.79 -6.77
C LEU A 135 7.64 9.44 -6.68
N THR A 136 8.32 9.25 -7.81
CA THR A 136 9.77 9.00 -7.88
C THR A 136 10.60 10.28 -8.00
N THR A 137 9.96 11.47 -8.00
CA THR A 137 10.70 12.73 -7.89
C THR A 137 11.37 12.80 -6.52
N PRO A 138 12.61 13.33 -6.42
CA PRO A 138 13.34 13.35 -5.15
C PRO A 138 12.53 13.97 -4.01
N ALA A 139 11.87 15.11 -4.25
CA ALA A 139 11.11 15.80 -3.21
C ALA A 139 9.96 14.95 -2.63
N VAL A 140 9.14 14.33 -3.49
CA VAL A 140 7.99 13.52 -3.06
C VAL A 140 8.46 12.22 -2.40
N LEU A 141 9.45 11.55 -3.00
CA LEU A 141 9.97 10.28 -2.49
C LEU A 141 10.65 10.46 -1.12
N TRP A 142 11.49 11.47 -0.97
CA TRP A 142 12.12 11.78 0.32
C TRP A 142 11.09 12.17 1.36
N ALA A 143 10.08 12.96 1.01
CA ALA A 143 9.02 13.31 1.95
C ALA A 143 8.27 12.07 2.45
N ALA A 144 7.95 11.11 1.59
CA ALA A 144 7.32 9.84 1.99
C ALA A 144 8.26 9.00 2.87
N CYS A 145 9.51 8.78 2.45
CA CYS A 145 10.49 8.01 3.24
C CYS A 145 10.71 8.61 4.63
N VAL A 146 10.84 9.94 4.72
CA VAL A 146 11.00 10.65 5.99
C VAL A 146 9.73 10.53 6.83
N ALA A 147 8.55 10.83 6.27
CA ALA A 147 7.30 10.74 7.02
C ALA A 147 7.07 9.34 7.60
N TYR A 148 7.37 8.30 6.81
CA TYR A 148 7.19 6.91 7.22
C TYR A 148 8.22 6.49 8.27
N SER A 149 9.46 7.00 8.17
CA SER A 149 10.51 6.73 9.15
C SER A 149 10.29 7.46 10.47
N VAL A 150 9.76 8.69 10.42
CA VAL A 150 9.41 9.46 11.62
C VAL A 150 8.25 8.80 12.35
N VAL A 151 7.17 8.40 11.65
CA VAL A 151 6.05 7.72 12.32
C VAL A 151 6.48 6.40 12.94
N PHE A 152 7.31 5.61 12.23
CA PHE A 152 7.93 4.41 12.80
C PHE A 152 8.71 4.75 14.08
N GLY A 153 9.57 5.78 14.03
CA GLY A 153 10.37 6.15 15.19
C GLY A 153 9.56 6.65 16.38
N LEU A 154 8.43 7.32 16.15
CA LEU A 154 7.49 7.72 17.20
C LEU A 154 6.83 6.51 17.86
N VAL A 155 6.42 5.52 17.07
CA VAL A 155 5.82 4.27 17.55
C VAL A 155 6.86 3.47 18.35
N GLU A 156 8.05 3.31 17.79
CA GLU A 156 9.18 2.59 18.40
C GLU A 156 9.59 3.23 19.73
N TRP A 157 9.61 4.57 19.80
CA TRP A 157 9.88 5.28 21.03
C TRP A 157 8.78 5.10 22.09
N GLY A 158 7.52 4.99 21.66
CA GLY A 158 6.39 4.70 22.53
C GLY A 158 6.38 3.25 23.04
N LEU A 159 6.88 2.31 22.24
CA LEU A 159 6.98 0.87 22.54
C LEU A 159 8.43 0.45 22.82
N ARG A 160 9.11 1.26 23.63
CA ARG A 160 10.55 1.15 23.82
C ARG A 160 10.95 -0.24 24.33
N ASN A 161 11.76 -0.92 23.54
CA ASN A 161 12.36 -2.22 23.83
C ASN A 161 13.91 -2.11 23.83
N PRO A 162 14.65 -3.18 24.18
CA PRO A 162 16.12 -3.15 24.25
C PRO A 162 16.84 -2.80 22.94
N TYR A 163 16.18 -2.93 21.79
CA TYR A 163 16.73 -2.70 20.45
C TYR A 163 16.32 -1.36 19.83
N THR A 164 15.45 -0.59 20.49
CA THR A 164 14.93 0.71 20.00
C THR A 164 15.99 1.60 19.36
N THR A 165 17.15 1.77 20.00
CA THR A 165 18.21 2.64 19.47
C THR A 165 18.75 2.13 18.13
N ASP A 166 19.00 0.82 18.05
CA ASP A 166 19.48 0.17 16.83
C ASP A 166 18.42 0.28 15.73
N ASP A 167 17.15 0.03 16.06
CA ASP A 167 16.02 0.08 15.13
C ASP A 167 15.84 1.49 14.53
N LEU A 168 16.00 2.55 15.34
CA LEU A 168 15.95 3.93 14.87
C LEU A 168 17.11 4.26 13.92
N ILE A 169 18.33 3.82 14.24
CA ILE A 169 19.50 4.01 13.37
C ILE A 169 19.31 3.27 12.05
N LEU A 170 18.92 2.00 12.11
CA LEU A 170 18.67 1.14 10.96
C LEU A 170 17.52 1.66 10.10
N ARG A 171 16.46 2.19 10.70
CA ARG A 171 15.38 2.88 9.97
C ARG A 171 15.89 4.14 9.27
N GLY A 172 16.75 4.92 9.92
CA GLY A 172 17.40 6.08 9.30
C GLY A 172 18.23 5.70 8.07
N LEU A 173 19.02 4.64 8.17
CA LEU A 173 19.79 4.09 7.04
C LEU A 173 18.86 3.56 5.93
N SER A 174 17.78 2.87 6.29
CA SER A 174 16.77 2.39 5.36
C SER A 174 16.04 3.53 4.64
N CYS A 175 15.76 4.63 5.34
CA CYS A 175 15.18 5.85 4.76
C CYS A 175 16.04 6.38 3.61
N VAL A 176 17.33 6.56 3.88
CA VAL A 176 18.30 7.03 2.89
C VAL A 176 18.46 6.03 1.74
N GLY A 177 18.67 4.76 2.07
CA GLY A 177 18.85 3.69 1.07
C GLY A 177 17.64 3.54 0.15
N THR A 178 16.43 3.53 0.72
CA THR A 178 15.18 3.40 -0.03
C THR A 178 14.96 4.59 -0.95
N ALA A 179 15.14 5.82 -0.46
CA ALA A 179 14.98 7.01 -1.28
C ALA A 179 15.97 7.05 -2.46
N LEU A 180 17.24 6.67 -2.22
CA LEU A 180 18.26 6.62 -3.27
C LEU A 180 18.02 5.50 -4.29
N LEU A 181 17.64 4.30 -3.85
CA LEU A 181 17.40 3.16 -4.73
C LEU A 181 16.11 3.33 -5.53
N ALA A 182 15.02 3.72 -4.88
CA ALA A 182 13.73 3.90 -5.56
C ALA A 182 13.74 5.10 -6.52
N GLY A 183 14.52 6.15 -6.22
CA GLY A 183 14.71 7.29 -7.11
C GLY A 183 15.42 6.95 -8.43
N ARG A 184 16.06 5.78 -8.53
CA ARG A 184 16.71 5.29 -9.76
C ARG A 184 15.75 4.53 -10.68
N TRP A 185 14.56 4.15 -10.21
CA TRP A 185 13.63 3.37 -11.02
C TRP A 185 12.84 4.26 -11.96
N ARG A 186 13.11 4.11 -13.25
CA ARG A 186 12.43 4.84 -14.31
C ARG A 186 11.24 4.02 -14.83
N GLN A 187 10.12 4.69 -15.00
CA GLN A 187 8.87 4.05 -15.39
C GLN A 187 8.60 4.23 -16.88
N PRO A 188 8.06 3.20 -17.56
CA PRO A 188 7.69 3.30 -18.97
C PRO A 188 6.57 4.34 -19.20
N ALA A 189 6.45 4.78 -20.45
CA ALA A 189 5.62 5.91 -20.84
C ALA A 189 4.12 5.63 -20.82
N GLU A 190 3.68 4.43 -21.21
CA GLU A 190 2.33 4.27 -21.75
C GLU A 190 1.25 4.02 -20.68
N PRO A 191 0.29 4.97 -20.53
CA PRO A 191 -0.93 4.70 -19.79
C PRO A 191 -1.86 3.83 -20.64
N ARG A 192 -2.55 2.89 -19.98
CA ARG A 192 -3.65 2.14 -20.57
C ARG A 192 -4.96 2.64 -19.98
N GLY A 193 -5.85 3.10 -20.85
CA GLY A 193 -6.98 3.95 -20.45
C GLY A 193 -8.36 3.31 -20.56
N SER A 194 -8.50 2.00 -20.78
CA SER A 194 -9.83 1.38 -20.91
C SER A 194 -10.43 0.95 -19.57
N ALA A 195 -11.75 0.69 -19.54
CA ALA A 195 -12.43 0.14 -18.36
C ALA A 195 -11.83 -1.20 -17.93
N VAL A 196 -11.46 -2.05 -18.89
CA VAL A 196 -10.82 -3.34 -18.63
C VAL A 196 -9.46 -3.14 -17.98
N ASP A 197 -8.67 -2.17 -18.45
CA ASP A 197 -7.35 -1.88 -17.86
C ASP A 197 -7.50 -1.40 -16.42
N LEU A 198 -8.49 -0.55 -16.13
CA LEU A 198 -8.79 -0.10 -14.77
C LEU A 198 -9.23 -1.27 -13.87
N LEU A 199 -10.11 -2.15 -14.35
CA LEU A 199 -10.53 -3.35 -13.60
C LEU A 199 -9.35 -4.30 -13.33
N LEU A 200 -8.46 -4.50 -14.30
CA LEU A 200 -7.25 -5.31 -14.11
C LEU A 200 -6.28 -4.66 -13.12
N ALA A 201 -6.17 -3.32 -13.13
CA ALA A 201 -5.36 -2.57 -12.17
C ALA A 201 -5.93 -2.65 -10.75
N VAL A 202 -7.25 -2.47 -10.59
CA VAL A 202 -7.96 -2.64 -9.30
C VAL A 202 -7.81 -4.07 -8.79
N GLY A 203 -8.01 -5.07 -9.64
CA GLY A 203 -7.79 -6.49 -9.28
C GLY A 203 -6.35 -6.79 -8.88
N SER A 204 -5.36 -6.21 -9.60
CA SER A 204 -3.94 -6.33 -9.21
C SER A 204 -3.66 -5.69 -7.86
N ALA A 205 -4.18 -4.48 -7.62
CA ALA A 205 -3.99 -3.73 -6.38
C ALA A 205 -4.66 -4.41 -5.19
N GLY A 206 -5.90 -4.91 -5.37
CA GLY A 206 -6.60 -5.70 -4.36
C GLY A 206 -5.84 -6.96 -3.98
N ALA A 207 -5.42 -7.74 -4.98
CA ALA A 207 -4.64 -8.96 -4.76
C ALA A 207 -3.29 -8.67 -4.08
N LEU A 208 -2.57 -7.62 -4.48
CA LEU A 208 -1.34 -7.20 -3.82
C LEU A 208 -1.61 -6.76 -2.37
N GLY A 209 -2.69 -6.03 -2.12
CA GLY A 209 -3.11 -5.64 -0.76
C GLY A 209 -3.31 -6.85 0.14
N VAL A 210 -3.97 -7.91 -0.36
CA VAL A 210 -4.12 -9.17 0.39
C VAL A 210 -2.76 -9.80 0.69
N LEU A 211 -1.88 -9.88 -0.29
CA LEU A 211 -0.53 -10.43 -0.10
C LEU A 211 0.29 -9.60 0.92
N VAL A 212 0.16 -8.27 0.88
CA VAL A 212 0.81 -7.37 1.86
C VAL A 212 0.30 -7.65 3.27
N LEU A 213 -1.01 -7.84 3.45
CA LEU A 213 -1.60 -8.19 4.75
C LEU A 213 -1.16 -9.58 5.23
N VAL A 214 -1.00 -10.55 4.33
CA VAL A 214 -0.43 -11.85 4.69
C VAL A 214 1.01 -11.71 5.15
N VAL A 215 1.87 -11.01 4.40
CA VAL A 215 3.27 -10.74 4.80
C VAL A 215 3.32 -9.99 6.13
N TYR A 216 2.42 -9.02 6.31
CA TYR A 216 2.31 -8.27 7.55
C TYR A 216 2.04 -9.20 8.73
N ASP A 217 0.99 -10.02 8.66
CA ASP A 217 0.62 -10.94 9.72
C ASP A 217 1.70 -12.00 9.96
N THR A 218 2.11 -12.75 8.92
CA THR A 218 2.95 -13.94 9.11
C THR A 218 4.42 -13.64 9.32
N ALA A 219 4.91 -12.49 8.87
CA ALA A 219 6.34 -12.18 8.91
C ALA A 219 6.64 -10.87 9.64
N LEU A 220 5.93 -9.77 9.36
CA LEU A 220 6.20 -8.49 10.03
C LEU A 220 5.73 -8.48 11.49
N LEU A 221 4.76 -9.32 11.89
CA LEU A 221 4.41 -9.52 13.30
C LEU A 221 5.12 -10.73 13.92
N TYR A 222 6.07 -11.32 13.20
CA TYR A 222 6.76 -12.55 13.58
C TYR A 222 5.84 -13.78 13.79
N ASN A 223 4.65 -13.83 13.18
CA ASN A 223 3.69 -14.93 13.33
C ASN A 223 3.83 -16.02 12.25
N LEU A 224 5.02 -16.62 12.13
CA LEU A 224 5.24 -17.64 11.09
C LEU A 224 4.33 -18.87 11.25
N GLY A 225 3.85 -19.13 12.46
CA GLY A 225 2.86 -20.16 12.78
C GLY A 225 1.52 -19.99 12.05
N HIS A 226 1.18 -18.77 11.61
CA HIS A 226 -0.04 -18.51 10.84
C HIS A 226 0.05 -18.91 9.35
N VAL A 227 1.24 -19.23 8.82
CA VAL A 227 1.44 -19.54 7.39
C VAL A 227 0.53 -20.65 6.88
N PRO A 228 0.39 -21.82 7.52
CA PRO A 228 -0.47 -22.90 7.00
C PRO A 228 -1.93 -22.47 6.81
N ARG A 229 -2.45 -21.62 7.72
CA ARG A 229 -3.81 -21.08 7.66
C ARG A 229 -3.97 -20.05 6.53
N LEU A 230 -2.96 -19.21 6.31
CA LEU A 230 -3.03 -18.10 5.34
C LEU A 230 -2.51 -18.47 3.95
N LEU A 231 -1.82 -19.61 3.79
CA LEU A 231 -1.27 -20.06 2.52
C LEU A 231 -2.33 -20.17 1.41
N PRO A 232 -3.54 -20.74 1.63
CA PRO A 232 -4.56 -20.78 0.58
C PRO A 232 -4.98 -19.39 0.10
N VAL A 233 -5.09 -18.43 1.03
CA VAL A 233 -5.43 -17.03 0.73
C VAL A 233 -4.30 -16.37 -0.06
N ALA A 234 -3.04 -16.59 0.34
CA ALA A 234 -1.86 -16.08 -0.37
C ALA A 234 -1.75 -16.65 -1.79
N VAL A 235 -1.99 -17.95 -1.97
CA VAL A 235 -1.98 -18.61 -3.28
C VAL A 235 -3.10 -18.06 -4.17
N ALA A 236 -4.31 -17.92 -3.65
CA ALA A 236 -5.43 -17.34 -4.40
C ALA A 236 -5.14 -15.90 -4.83
N ALA A 237 -4.66 -15.06 -3.91
CA ALA A 237 -4.28 -13.67 -4.23
C ALA A 237 -3.12 -13.61 -5.23
N GLY A 238 -2.10 -14.47 -5.07
CA GLY A 238 -0.98 -14.60 -6.02
C GLY A 238 -1.45 -15.00 -7.41
N ALA A 239 -2.39 -15.94 -7.52
CA ALA A 239 -2.98 -16.36 -8.79
C ALA A 239 -3.77 -15.21 -9.44
N VAL A 240 -4.60 -14.48 -8.68
CA VAL A 240 -5.33 -13.31 -9.19
C VAL A 240 -4.36 -12.24 -9.68
N LEU A 241 -3.31 -11.94 -8.91
CA LEU A 241 -2.28 -10.98 -9.32
C LEU A 241 -1.56 -11.43 -10.60
N ALA A 242 -1.17 -12.70 -10.69
CA ALA A 242 -0.51 -13.25 -11.88
C ALA A 242 -1.41 -13.18 -13.12
N VAL A 243 -2.67 -13.61 -13.00
CA VAL A 243 -3.66 -13.61 -14.09
C VAL A 243 -3.95 -12.18 -14.55
N THR A 244 -4.30 -11.27 -13.63
CA THR A 244 -4.59 -9.87 -14.00
C THR A 244 -3.40 -9.21 -14.69
N ARG A 245 -2.17 -9.51 -14.24
CA ARG A 245 -0.95 -8.95 -14.83
C ARG A 245 -0.59 -9.57 -16.16
N LEU A 246 -0.83 -10.86 -16.35
CA LEU A 246 -0.67 -11.55 -17.63
C LEU A 246 -1.67 -11.01 -18.67
N LEU A 247 -2.95 -10.91 -18.29
CA LEU A 247 -4.01 -10.35 -19.15
C LEU A 247 -3.68 -8.92 -19.56
N ALA A 248 -3.29 -8.09 -18.60
CA ALA A 248 -2.90 -6.72 -18.90
C ALA A 248 -1.67 -6.67 -19.81
N ARG A 249 -0.67 -7.55 -19.66
CA ARG A 249 0.50 -7.59 -20.57
C ARG A 249 0.11 -7.99 -22.00
N ARG A 250 -0.82 -8.94 -22.15
CA ARG A 250 -1.28 -9.44 -23.46
C ARG A 250 -2.19 -8.48 -24.21
N ARG A 251 -2.74 -7.46 -23.55
CA ARG A 251 -3.51 -6.41 -24.24
C ARG A 251 -2.57 -5.57 -25.10
N THR A 252 -2.58 -5.88 -26.40
CA THR A 252 -1.92 -5.15 -27.51
C THR A 252 -2.88 -4.24 -28.27
N GLU A 253 -4.16 -4.19 -27.86
CA GLU A 253 -5.19 -3.45 -28.58
C GLU A 253 -4.94 -1.94 -28.57
N THR A 254 -5.22 -1.30 -29.70
CA THR A 254 -5.33 0.15 -29.86
C THR A 254 -6.24 0.69 -28.75
N PRO A 255 -5.80 1.66 -27.94
CA PRO A 255 -6.58 2.16 -26.82
C PRO A 255 -7.94 2.67 -27.33
N ARG A 256 -9.01 1.93 -27.02
CA ARG A 256 -10.35 2.49 -27.18
C ARG A 256 -10.48 3.53 -26.07
N GLU A 257 -10.55 4.81 -26.45
CA GLU A 257 -10.62 5.90 -25.48
C GLU A 257 -11.74 5.62 -24.46
N ALA A 258 -11.41 5.69 -23.17
CA ALA A 258 -12.41 5.59 -22.11
C ALA A 258 -13.45 6.70 -22.28
N GLY A 259 -14.70 6.36 -21.97
CA GLY A 259 -15.72 7.38 -21.87
C GLY A 259 -15.53 8.26 -20.62
N PRO A 260 -16.31 9.35 -20.53
CA PRO A 260 -16.34 10.28 -19.40
C PRO A 260 -16.33 9.62 -18.02
N GLY A 261 -17.19 8.62 -17.80
CA GLY A 261 -17.33 7.97 -16.49
C GLY A 261 -16.11 7.16 -16.11
N VAL A 262 -15.63 6.29 -17.00
CA VAL A 262 -14.45 5.47 -16.72
C VAL A 262 -13.22 6.35 -16.49
N ARG A 263 -13.06 7.39 -17.31
CA ARG A 263 -11.97 8.38 -17.15
C ARG A 263 -12.03 9.11 -15.81
N THR A 264 -13.23 9.37 -15.29
CA THR A 264 -13.42 9.97 -13.97
C THR A 264 -12.91 9.06 -12.86
N VAL A 265 -13.28 7.78 -12.89
CA VAL A 265 -12.84 6.80 -11.88
C VAL A 265 -11.33 6.60 -11.96
N SER A 266 -10.77 6.39 -13.16
CA SER A 266 -9.33 6.18 -13.34
C SER A 266 -8.52 7.39 -12.88
N THR A 267 -8.94 8.60 -13.26
CA THR A 267 -8.23 9.85 -12.93
C THR A 267 -8.37 10.18 -11.44
N GLY A 268 -9.55 9.99 -10.85
CA GLY A 268 -9.79 10.15 -9.41
C GLY A 268 -8.96 9.21 -8.56
N LEU A 269 -8.95 7.93 -8.91
CA LEU A 269 -8.15 6.94 -8.20
C LEU A 269 -6.66 7.22 -8.32
N ALA A 270 -6.19 7.61 -9.52
CA ALA A 270 -4.79 7.96 -9.72
C ALA A 270 -4.39 9.21 -8.92
N TRP A 271 -5.21 10.27 -8.92
CA TRP A 271 -4.96 11.46 -8.10
C TRP A 271 -4.97 11.15 -6.60
N PHE A 272 -5.96 10.40 -6.13
CA PHE A 272 -6.04 9.99 -4.73
C PHE A 272 -4.79 9.22 -4.31
N ALA A 273 -4.42 8.17 -5.05
CA ALA A 273 -3.23 7.38 -4.73
C ALA A 273 -1.95 8.23 -4.74
N THR A 274 -1.83 9.16 -5.68
CA THR A 274 -0.65 10.04 -5.78
C THR A 274 -0.56 11.00 -4.60
N LEU A 275 -1.66 11.68 -4.25
CA LEU A 275 -1.71 12.64 -3.15
C LEU A 275 -1.60 11.97 -1.77
N PHE A 276 -2.11 10.75 -1.65
CA PHE A 276 -2.10 9.98 -0.41
C PHE A 276 -0.74 9.32 -0.12
N PHE A 277 0.19 9.29 -1.07
CA PHE A 277 1.49 8.60 -0.92
C PHE A 277 2.28 9.05 0.31
N VAL A 278 2.50 10.36 0.48
CA VAL A 278 3.26 10.90 1.62
C VAL A 278 2.52 10.72 2.96
N PRO A 279 1.21 11.01 3.08
CA PRO A 279 0.52 10.89 4.35
C PRO A 279 -0.01 9.49 4.70
N ALA A 280 0.07 8.49 3.81
CA ALA A 280 -0.60 7.19 4.03
C ALA A 280 -0.25 6.53 5.37
N LEU A 281 1.04 6.40 5.68
CA LEU A 281 1.47 5.76 6.93
C LEU A 281 1.19 6.63 8.16
N PRO A 282 1.52 7.95 8.17
CA PRO A 282 1.09 8.84 9.26
C PRO A 282 -0.40 8.80 9.56
N ILE A 283 -1.26 8.83 8.53
CA ILE A 283 -2.72 8.73 8.68
C ILE A 283 -3.11 7.38 9.29
N ARG A 284 -2.53 6.27 8.81
CA ARG A 284 -2.84 4.94 9.36
C ARG A 284 -2.52 4.86 10.86
N TYR A 285 -1.36 5.36 11.31
CA TYR A 285 -1.00 5.33 12.73
C TYR A 285 -1.77 6.35 13.57
N ALA A 286 -2.15 7.49 13.00
CA ALA A 286 -2.98 8.48 13.69
C ALA A 286 -4.39 7.97 14.01
N LEU A 287 -4.90 6.94 13.30
CA LEU A 287 -6.15 6.26 13.68
C LEU A 287 -6.06 5.58 15.05
N ASP A 288 -4.90 4.99 15.38
CA ASP A 288 -4.73 4.18 16.59
C ASP A 288 -4.08 4.98 17.73
N LEU A 289 -3.14 5.87 17.42
CA LEU A 289 -2.32 6.59 18.41
C LEU A 289 -2.68 8.07 18.54
N GLY A 290 -3.36 8.63 17.53
CA GLY A 290 -3.64 10.05 17.43
C GLY A 290 -5.12 10.39 17.65
N THR A 291 -5.51 11.56 17.18
CA THR A 291 -6.89 12.03 17.21
C THR A 291 -7.62 11.56 15.95
N MET A 292 -8.59 10.65 16.12
CA MET A 292 -9.38 10.08 15.02
C MET A 292 -9.94 11.15 14.06
N TRP A 293 -10.50 12.25 14.58
CA TRP A 293 -11.08 13.32 13.76
C TRP A 293 -10.07 14.06 12.88
N LEU A 294 -8.83 14.25 13.36
CA LEU A 294 -7.77 14.85 12.56
C LEU A 294 -7.37 13.92 11.41
N THR A 295 -7.34 12.62 11.68
CA THR A 295 -7.05 11.60 10.67
C THR A 295 -8.13 11.55 9.59
N VAL A 296 -9.40 11.55 10.00
CA VAL A 296 -10.55 11.63 9.08
C VAL A 296 -10.51 12.92 8.27
N ALA A 297 -10.23 14.07 8.90
CA ALA A 297 -10.10 15.34 8.21
C ALA A 297 -8.95 15.35 7.20
N GLY A 298 -7.78 14.81 7.56
CA GLY A 298 -6.62 14.70 6.67
C GLY A 298 -6.92 13.83 5.45
N ALA A 299 -7.52 12.66 5.65
CA ALA A 299 -7.95 11.78 4.56
C ALA A 299 -9.01 12.45 3.67
N ALA A 300 -9.97 13.17 4.27
CA ALA A 300 -11.00 13.92 3.55
C ALA A 300 -10.41 15.07 2.71
N VAL A 301 -9.40 15.78 3.21
CA VAL A 301 -8.68 16.82 2.46
C VAL A 301 -7.96 16.23 1.25
N VAL A 302 -7.28 15.09 1.41
CA VAL A 302 -6.64 14.38 0.29
C VAL A 302 -7.67 13.93 -0.75
N ALA A 303 -8.76 13.30 -0.30
CA ALA A 303 -9.84 12.83 -1.18
C ALA A 303 -10.53 13.99 -1.90
N GLY A 304 -10.88 15.06 -1.19
CA GLY A 304 -11.51 16.26 -1.76
C GLY A 304 -10.59 16.96 -2.78
N THR A 305 -9.30 17.04 -2.50
CA THR A 305 -8.31 17.57 -3.47
C THR A 305 -8.24 16.69 -4.72
N ALA A 306 -8.21 15.37 -4.58
CA ALA A 306 -8.24 14.44 -5.69
C ALA A 306 -9.52 14.59 -6.55
N VAL A 307 -10.67 14.76 -5.91
CA VAL A 307 -11.95 15.02 -6.59
C VAL A 307 -11.88 16.31 -7.38
N VAL A 308 -11.44 17.44 -6.79
CA VAL A 308 -11.33 18.73 -7.48
C VAL A 308 -10.44 18.64 -8.73
N LEU A 309 -9.27 18.01 -8.60
CA LEU A 309 -8.36 17.82 -9.72
C LEU A 309 -8.96 16.92 -10.82
N THR A 310 -9.71 15.91 -10.42
CA THR A 310 -10.40 15.01 -11.35
C THR A 310 -11.50 15.73 -12.11
N VAL A 311 -12.34 16.51 -11.41
CA VAL A 311 -13.40 17.31 -12.06
C VAL A 311 -12.76 18.27 -13.05
N ARG A 312 -11.70 18.98 -12.65
CA ARG A 312 -10.95 19.86 -13.54
C ARG A 312 -10.46 19.09 -14.78
N ASP A 313 -9.70 18.03 -14.59
CA ASP A 313 -9.06 17.31 -15.71
C ASP A 313 -10.08 16.66 -16.66
N VAL A 314 -11.26 16.24 -16.17
CA VAL A 314 -12.29 15.59 -16.97
C VAL A 314 -13.21 16.58 -17.68
N THR A 315 -13.54 17.72 -17.05
CA THR A 315 -14.62 18.63 -17.52
C THR A 315 -14.12 19.90 -18.22
N LEU A 316 -12.81 20.11 -18.32
CA LEU A 316 -12.23 21.25 -19.05
C LEU A 316 -12.78 21.33 -20.49
N GLY A 317 -13.38 22.47 -20.82
CA GLY A 317 -13.96 22.74 -22.15
C GLY A 317 -15.38 22.19 -22.38
N TRP A 318 -16.03 21.60 -21.36
CA TRP A 318 -17.38 21.04 -21.52
C TRP A 318 -18.50 22.08 -21.39
N THR A 319 -19.63 21.79 -22.05
CA THR A 319 -20.86 22.57 -21.90
C THR A 319 -21.59 22.22 -20.60
N ARG A 320 -22.44 23.13 -20.09
CA ARG A 320 -23.25 22.88 -18.88
C ARG A 320 -24.11 21.61 -18.97
N ARG A 321 -24.66 21.32 -20.16
CA ARG A 321 -25.45 20.11 -20.40
C ARG A 321 -24.61 18.84 -20.30
N ALA A 322 -23.40 18.84 -20.86
CA ALA A 322 -22.47 17.72 -20.75
C ALA A 322 -22.06 17.47 -19.29
N VAL A 323 -21.78 18.53 -18.53
CA VAL A 323 -21.49 18.44 -17.10
C VAL A 323 -22.68 17.85 -16.32
N GLY A 324 -23.91 18.27 -16.61
CA GLY A 324 -25.11 17.72 -15.95
C GLY A 324 -25.30 16.22 -16.19
N ARG A 325 -25.10 15.75 -17.43
CA ARG A 325 -25.16 14.31 -17.77
C ARG A 325 -24.05 13.51 -17.07
N TRP A 326 -22.83 14.04 -17.08
CA TRP A 326 -21.69 13.44 -16.39
C TRP A 326 -21.91 13.35 -14.86
N LEU A 327 -22.46 14.39 -14.23
CA LEU A 327 -22.79 14.36 -12.80
C LEU A 327 -23.79 13.25 -12.49
N ALA A 328 -24.88 13.15 -13.28
CA ALA A 328 -25.87 12.09 -13.10
C ALA A 328 -25.23 10.69 -13.22
N GLN A 329 -24.37 10.50 -14.23
CA GLN A 329 -23.63 9.25 -14.42
C GLN A 329 -22.74 8.90 -13.21
N VAL A 330 -21.92 9.85 -12.75
CA VAL A 330 -21.02 9.64 -11.60
C VAL A 330 -21.81 9.38 -10.32
N SER A 331 -22.95 10.07 -10.11
CA SER A 331 -23.84 9.82 -8.99
C SER A 331 -24.41 8.39 -8.99
N VAL A 332 -24.88 7.90 -10.14
CA VAL A 332 -25.36 6.51 -10.27
C VAL A 332 -24.24 5.52 -9.98
N ALA A 333 -23.04 5.73 -10.54
CA ALA A 333 -21.90 4.87 -10.29
C ALA A 333 -21.44 4.88 -8.82
N ALA A 334 -21.49 6.03 -8.15
CA ALA A 334 -21.17 6.17 -6.74
C ALA A 334 -22.16 5.43 -5.85
N VAL A 335 -23.47 5.56 -6.12
CA VAL A 335 -24.52 4.84 -5.37
C VAL A 335 -24.37 3.33 -5.55
N ALA A 336 -24.18 2.86 -6.79
CA ALA A 336 -23.96 1.44 -7.08
C ALA A 336 -22.68 0.92 -6.38
N GLY A 337 -21.60 1.69 -6.43
CA GLY A 337 -20.35 1.38 -5.72
C GLY A 337 -20.53 1.29 -4.21
N LEU A 338 -21.22 2.25 -3.59
CA LEU A 338 -21.49 2.24 -2.14
C LEU A 338 -22.35 1.04 -1.73
N ALA A 339 -23.36 0.70 -2.54
CA ALA A 339 -24.20 -0.49 -2.32
C ALA A 339 -23.38 -1.79 -2.41
N ALA A 340 -22.40 -1.88 -3.33
CA ALA A 340 -21.50 -3.02 -3.38
C ALA A 340 -20.51 -3.04 -2.21
N ALA A 341 -19.98 -1.88 -1.81
CA ALA A 341 -19.04 -1.75 -0.70
C ALA A 341 -19.65 -2.17 0.64
N SER A 342 -20.95 -1.92 0.87
CA SER A 342 -21.63 -2.33 2.09
C SER A 342 -21.69 -3.86 2.26
N ALA A 343 -21.58 -4.64 1.18
CA ALA A 343 -21.45 -6.09 1.26
C ALA A 343 -20.16 -6.52 2.00
N ALA A 344 -19.14 -5.66 2.07
CA ALA A 344 -17.93 -5.90 2.88
C ALA A 344 -18.18 -5.87 4.39
N LEU A 345 -19.37 -5.45 4.84
CA LEU A 345 -19.79 -5.50 6.25
C LEU A 345 -20.33 -6.88 6.66
N LEU A 346 -20.66 -7.75 5.69
CA LEU A 346 -21.25 -9.07 5.95
C LEU A 346 -20.25 -10.07 6.56
N PRO A 347 -18.97 -10.14 6.14
CA PRO A 347 -18.02 -11.07 6.75
C PRO A 347 -17.71 -10.73 8.22
N PRO A 348 -17.54 -11.74 9.09
CA PRO A 348 -17.14 -11.51 10.47
C PRO A 348 -15.80 -10.75 10.53
N PRO A 349 -15.60 -9.88 11.54
CA PRO A 349 -14.39 -9.08 11.64
C PRO A 349 -13.19 -9.98 11.93
N THR A 350 -12.28 -10.12 10.97
CA THR A 350 -10.93 -10.65 11.22
C THR A 350 -9.94 -9.50 11.39
N TYR A 351 -9.85 -8.58 10.41
CA TYR A 351 -9.07 -7.35 10.50
C TYR A 351 -9.80 -6.16 9.84
N PRO A 352 -9.78 -4.95 10.42
CA PRO A 352 -10.35 -3.75 9.80
C PRO A 352 -9.81 -3.47 8.40
N GLU A 353 -8.52 -3.73 8.16
CA GLU A 353 -7.84 -3.52 6.89
C GLU A 353 -8.41 -4.40 5.78
N VAL A 354 -8.78 -5.65 6.09
CA VAL A 354 -9.40 -6.57 5.13
C VAL A 354 -10.76 -6.04 4.69
N ARG A 355 -11.55 -5.50 5.63
CA ARG A 355 -12.84 -4.89 5.31
C ARG A 355 -12.69 -3.64 4.45
N ILE A 356 -11.74 -2.78 4.76
CA ILE A 356 -11.45 -1.57 3.97
C ILE A 356 -11.00 -1.96 2.56
N LEU A 357 -10.10 -2.92 2.43
CA LEU A 357 -9.61 -3.41 1.13
C LEU A 357 -10.74 -4.02 0.30
N LEU A 358 -11.58 -4.87 0.91
CA LEU A 358 -12.72 -5.48 0.25
C LEU A 358 -13.76 -4.44 -0.17
N ALA A 359 -14.11 -3.50 0.71
CA ALA A 359 -15.02 -2.40 0.42
C ALA A 359 -14.51 -1.55 -0.76
N ALA A 360 -13.23 -1.19 -0.75
CA ALA A 360 -12.61 -0.42 -1.82
C ALA A 360 -12.60 -1.20 -3.16
N ALA A 361 -12.26 -2.49 -3.15
CA ALA A 361 -12.25 -3.32 -4.34
C ALA A 361 -13.66 -3.49 -4.94
N LEU A 362 -14.68 -3.74 -4.12
CA LEU A 362 -16.08 -3.85 -4.53
C LEU A 362 -16.63 -2.52 -5.06
N PHE A 363 -16.34 -1.42 -4.36
CA PHE A 363 -16.72 -0.08 -4.79
C PHE A 363 -16.14 0.23 -6.17
N LEU A 364 -14.82 0.11 -6.33
CA LEU A 364 -14.12 0.50 -7.55
C LEU A 364 -14.51 -0.39 -8.74
N THR A 365 -14.67 -1.69 -8.52
CA THR A 365 -15.11 -2.63 -9.56
C THR A 365 -16.52 -2.27 -10.06
N THR A 366 -17.46 -2.07 -9.14
CA THR A 366 -18.86 -1.77 -9.46
C THR A 366 -19.03 -0.39 -10.08
N ALA A 367 -18.35 0.63 -9.53
CA ALA A 367 -18.36 1.98 -10.08
C ALA A 367 -17.76 2.01 -11.49
N THR A 368 -16.65 1.30 -11.72
CA THR A 368 -16.04 1.20 -13.06
C THR A 368 -16.96 0.51 -14.06
N ALA A 369 -17.58 -0.61 -13.68
CA ALA A 369 -18.52 -1.33 -14.54
C ALA A 369 -19.75 -0.48 -14.87
N THR A 370 -20.30 0.21 -13.87
CA THR A 370 -21.46 1.11 -14.05
C THR A 370 -21.10 2.26 -15.00
N CYS A 371 -19.95 2.91 -14.78
CA CYS A 371 -19.45 3.96 -15.67
C CYS A 371 -19.25 3.46 -17.11
N ALA A 372 -18.67 2.27 -17.29
CA ALA A 372 -18.46 1.69 -18.61
C ALA A 372 -19.78 1.39 -19.34
N ALA A 373 -20.78 0.88 -18.61
CA ALA A 373 -22.11 0.61 -19.16
C ALA A 373 -22.82 1.91 -19.58
N THR A 374 -22.83 2.93 -18.73
CA THR A 374 -23.44 4.22 -19.04
C THR A 374 -22.68 4.97 -20.15
N ASP A 375 -21.35 4.88 -20.20
CA ASP A 375 -20.53 5.42 -21.30
C ASP A 375 -20.93 4.78 -22.64
N ALA A 376 -21.21 3.47 -22.65
CA ALA A 376 -21.63 2.76 -23.85
C ALA A 376 -23.05 3.15 -24.31
N VAL A 377 -23.96 3.43 -23.37
CA VAL A 377 -25.31 3.91 -23.67
C VAL A 377 -25.27 5.33 -24.24
N LEU A 378 -24.55 6.25 -23.59
CA LEU A 378 -24.47 7.66 -24.01
C LEU A 378 -23.81 7.85 -25.38
N ARG A 379 -22.91 6.95 -25.79
CA ARG A 379 -22.31 6.97 -27.15
C ARG A 379 -23.28 6.61 -28.27
N ARG A 380 -24.43 6.00 -27.94
CA ARG A 380 -25.45 5.60 -28.92
C ARG A 380 -26.52 6.65 -29.14
N GLU A 381 -26.55 7.71 -28.30
CA GLU A 381 -27.45 8.84 -28.49
C GLU A 381 -26.87 9.76 -29.59
N PRO A 382 -27.59 9.98 -30.70
CA PRO A 382 -27.14 10.79 -31.83
C PRO A 382 -27.02 12.29 -31.51
#